data_AF-A0A260YS03-F1
#
_entry.id   AF-A0A260YS03-F1
#
_cell.length_a   1.000
_cell.length_b   1.000
_cell.length_c   1.000
_cell.angle_alpha   90.00
_cell.angle_beta   90.00
_cell.angle_gamma   90.00
#
_symmetry.space_group_name_H-M   'P 1'
#
loop_
_entity.id
_entity.type
_entity.pdbx_description
1 polymer ?
#
loop_
_entity_poly.entity_id
_entity_poly.type
_entity_poly.pdbx_seq_one_letter_code
_entity_poly.pdbx_strand_id
1 'polypeptide(L)'
;MIRIPLMTQIFELKIRKSECFPEEPPEFSGEFIDGFHNLEWTAESTLYELSEKITDYCITVDVAILEIKEADSDGFHIVELDMDDEESGHLRVVLKATKYKEQLTLSLDVEDFLKMSYTIGPAQKLDAEKKEVHSIPCSVQYTGPAEVSSNFIREQIDGESAERGMFRGRGMEGAEWKAPEGYEIHVLKERKGPKGVMLDIESRPDAIRVWQWDRTCGEDNADRTTIARASAYLRIAQSLADD
;
A
#
# COMPACT_ATOMS: atom_id res chain seq x y z
N MET A 1 -11.74 -16.76 -6.91
CA MET A 1 -10.87 -16.12 -7.91
C MET A 1 -10.67 -14.70 -7.44
N ILE A 2 -9.45 -14.35 -7.06
CA ILE A 2 -9.06 -13.04 -6.54
C ILE A 2 -8.39 -12.30 -7.68
N ARG A 3 -8.85 -11.08 -7.94
CA ARG A 3 -8.20 -10.16 -8.88
C ARG A 3 -7.49 -9.11 -8.04
N ILE A 4 -6.17 -9.04 -8.16
CA ILE A 4 -5.30 -8.19 -7.36
C ILE A 4 -4.88 -7.02 -8.26
N PRO A 5 -5.50 -5.83 -8.12
CA PRO A 5 -5.18 -4.67 -8.94
C PRO A 5 -3.88 -3.99 -8.48
N LEU A 6 -2.72 -4.51 -8.90
CA LEU A 6 -1.46 -3.82 -8.68
C LEU A 6 -1.39 -2.56 -9.55
N MET A 7 -0.49 -1.63 -9.22
CA MET A 7 -0.42 -0.31 -9.85
C MET A 7 -0.16 -0.31 -11.38
N THR A 8 0.25 -1.43 -11.96
CA THR A 8 0.56 -1.58 -13.40
C THR A 8 -0.35 -2.58 -14.11
N GLN A 9 -0.85 -3.60 -13.41
CA GLN A 9 -1.61 -4.71 -13.98
C GLN A 9 -2.54 -5.32 -12.93
N ILE A 10 -3.66 -5.88 -13.39
CA ILE A 10 -4.53 -6.72 -12.57
C ILE A 10 -4.05 -8.16 -12.71
N PHE A 11 -3.67 -8.75 -11.60
CA PHE A 11 -3.22 -10.14 -11.55
C PHE A 11 -4.31 -11.06 -11.04
N GLU A 12 -4.29 -12.32 -11.46
CA GLU A 12 -5.29 -13.31 -11.06
C GLU A 12 -4.69 -14.42 -10.20
N LEU A 13 -5.10 -14.49 -8.93
CA LEU A 13 -4.82 -15.60 -8.03
C LEU A 13 -6.10 -16.39 -7.77
N LYS A 14 -6.09 -17.69 -8.07
CA LYS A 14 -7.19 -18.61 -7.81
C LYS A 14 -6.79 -19.56 -6.69
N ILE A 15 -7.47 -19.40 -5.56
CA ILE A 15 -7.37 -20.29 -4.41
C ILE A 15 -8.55 -21.26 -4.47
N ARG A 16 -8.28 -22.55 -4.29
CA ARG A 16 -9.30 -23.59 -4.15
C ARG A 16 -9.03 -24.40 -2.88
N LYS A 17 -10.09 -24.72 -2.12
CA LYS A 17 -9.97 -25.67 -1.01
C LYS A 17 -9.54 -27.04 -1.57
N SER A 18 -8.58 -27.68 -0.93
CA SER A 18 -8.19 -29.06 -1.19
C SER A 18 -9.33 -30.01 -0.81
N GLU A 19 -9.29 -31.23 -1.32
CA GLU A 19 -10.31 -32.25 -1.02
C GLU A 19 -10.34 -32.62 0.47
N CYS A 20 -9.20 -32.51 1.16
CA CYS A 20 -9.03 -32.84 2.57
C CYS A 20 -8.83 -31.60 3.46
N PHE A 21 -9.35 -30.43 3.06
CA PHE A 21 -9.18 -29.18 3.83
C PHE A 21 -9.78 -29.29 5.26
N PRO A 22 -9.06 -28.89 6.33
CA PRO A 22 -7.78 -28.17 6.39
C PRO A 22 -6.53 -29.06 6.57
N GLU A 23 -6.63 -30.38 6.46
CA GLU A 23 -5.50 -31.30 6.65
C GLU A 23 -4.45 -31.15 5.53
N GLU A 24 -4.90 -30.75 4.34
CA GLU A 24 -4.06 -30.40 3.19
C GLU A 24 -4.19 -28.91 2.83
N PRO A 25 -3.10 -28.27 2.36
CA PRO A 25 -3.13 -26.86 1.98
C PRO A 25 -4.10 -26.61 0.81
N PRO A 26 -4.67 -25.41 0.70
CA PRO A 26 -5.44 -25.04 -0.47
C PRO A 26 -4.58 -25.04 -1.74
N GLU A 27 -5.20 -25.35 -2.87
CA GLU A 27 -4.58 -25.32 -4.18
C GLU A 27 -4.53 -23.89 -4.72
N PHE A 28 -3.33 -23.44 -5.11
CA PHE A 28 -3.10 -22.15 -5.75
C PHE A 28 -2.91 -22.32 -7.25
N SER A 29 -3.52 -21.43 -8.04
CA SER A 29 -3.30 -21.36 -9.49
C SER A 29 -3.40 -19.92 -9.96
N GLY A 30 -2.68 -19.57 -11.02
CA GLY A 30 -2.66 -18.20 -11.56
C GLY A 30 -1.27 -17.58 -11.48
N GLU A 31 -1.22 -16.26 -11.39
CA GLU A 31 0.02 -15.49 -11.31
C GLU A 31 0.47 -15.40 -9.83
N PHE A 32 1.79 -15.33 -9.58
CA PHE A 32 2.42 -15.28 -8.25
C PHE A 32 2.28 -16.51 -7.35
N ILE A 33 2.06 -17.71 -7.91
CA ILE A 33 2.03 -18.94 -7.10
C ILE A 33 3.37 -19.23 -6.41
N ASP A 34 4.48 -18.75 -6.99
CA ASP A 34 5.82 -19.08 -6.50
C ASP A 34 6.14 -18.46 -5.13
N GLY A 35 5.50 -17.33 -4.82
CA GLY A 35 5.56 -16.71 -3.48
C GLY A 35 4.93 -17.56 -2.37
N PHE A 36 4.17 -18.60 -2.74
CA PHE A 36 3.47 -19.48 -1.80
C PHE A 36 4.04 -20.90 -1.73
N HIS A 37 5.12 -21.21 -2.47
CA HIS A 37 5.75 -22.54 -2.40
C HIS A 37 6.27 -22.89 -1.00
N ASN A 38 6.65 -21.88 -0.23
CA ASN A 38 7.12 -22.03 1.16
C ASN A 38 6.00 -21.83 2.19
N LEU A 39 4.73 -21.85 1.78
CA LEU A 39 3.61 -21.74 2.71
C LEU A 39 3.57 -22.96 3.63
N GLU A 40 4.09 -22.82 4.85
CA GLU A 40 3.87 -23.81 5.91
C GLU A 40 2.38 -23.86 6.28
N TRP A 41 1.76 -25.02 6.02
CA TRP A 41 0.36 -25.30 6.30
C TRP A 41 0.23 -26.53 7.18
N THR A 42 -0.63 -26.45 8.19
CA THR A 42 -0.93 -27.54 9.12
C THR A 42 -2.44 -27.67 9.31
N ALA A 43 -2.90 -28.76 9.92
CA ALA A 43 -4.32 -28.95 10.22
C ALA A 43 -4.90 -27.91 11.20
N GLU A 44 -4.05 -27.16 11.90
CA GLU A 44 -4.44 -26.05 12.77
C GLU A 44 -4.46 -24.70 12.04
N SER A 45 -3.92 -24.64 10.82
CA SER A 45 -3.80 -23.42 10.03
C SER A 45 -5.17 -22.93 9.58
N THR A 46 -5.36 -21.61 9.61
CA THR A 46 -6.64 -20.98 9.26
C THR A 46 -6.58 -20.22 7.94
N LEU A 47 -7.75 -20.01 7.32
CA LEU A 47 -7.85 -19.14 6.14
C LEU A 47 -7.51 -17.69 6.48
N TYR A 48 -7.69 -17.28 7.74
CA TYR A 48 -7.23 -15.99 8.23
C TYR A 48 -5.70 -15.85 8.12
N GLU A 49 -4.93 -16.81 8.65
CA GLU A 49 -3.47 -16.81 8.56
C GLU A 49 -2.98 -16.85 7.10
N LEU A 50 -3.69 -17.57 6.24
CA LEU A 50 -3.42 -17.57 4.80
C LEU A 50 -3.70 -16.19 4.18
N SER A 51 -4.82 -15.57 4.53
CA SER A 51 -5.19 -14.24 4.01
C SER A 51 -4.20 -13.17 4.45
N GLU A 52 -3.67 -13.26 5.67
CA GLU A 52 -2.62 -12.39 6.20
C GLU A 52 -1.33 -12.57 5.38
N LYS A 53 -0.86 -13.81 5.19
CA LYS A 53 0.33 -14.09 4.37
C LYS A 53 0.19 -13.64 2.92
N ILE A 54 -0.98 -13.84 2.29
CA ILE A 54 -1.24 -13.36 0.93
C ILE A 54 -1.21 -11.84 0.90
N THR A 55 -1.85 -11.18 1.86
CA THR A 55 -1.90 -9.72 1.93
C THR A 55 -0.51 -9.13 2.12
N ASP A 56 0.28 -9.69 3.04
CA ASP A 56 1.65 -9.28 3.29
C ASP A 56 2.51 -9.41 2.03
N TYR A 57 2.49 -10.58 1.37
CA TYR A 57 3.22 -10.79 0.13
C TYR A 57 2.81 -9.78 -0.96
N CYS A 58 1.51 -9.53 -1.13
CA CYS A 58 1.03 -8.55 -2.11
C CYS A 58 1.49 -7.12 -1.79
N ILE A 59 1.46 -6.72 -0.51
CA ILE A 59 1.96 -5.42 -0.06
C ILE A 59 3.45 -5.32 -0.35
N THR A 60 4.23 -6.37 -0.08
CA THR A 60 5.67 -6.40 -0.36
C THR A 60 5.97 -6.21 -1.84
N VAL A 61 5.23 -6.90 -2.72
CA VAL A 61 5.35 -6.70 -4.17
C VAL A 61 5.00 -5.26 -4.56
N ASP A 62 3.93 -4.68 -4.02
CA ASP A 62 3.55 -3.29 -4.30
C ASP A 62 4.62 -2.28 -3.84
N VAL A 63 5.25 -2.51 -2.68
CA VAL A 63 6.37 -1.70 -2.17
C VAL A 63 7.58 -1.80 -3.10
N ALA A 64 7.96 -3.01 -3.52
CA ALA A 64 9.05 -3.21 -4.47
C ALA A 64 8.79 -2.46 -5.78
N ILE A 65 7.58 -2.57 -6.34
CA ILE A 65 7.18 -1.86 -7.57
C ILE A 65 7.23 -0.33 -7.40
N LEU A 66 6.82 0.18 -6.23
CA LEU A 66 6.91 1.61 -5.91
C LEU A 66 8.36 2.10 -5.92
N GLU A 67 9.27 1.40 -5.24
CA GLU A 67 10.69 1.76 -5.20
C GLU A 67 11.33 1.71 -6.61
N ILE A 68 10.99 0.69 -7.41
CA ILE A 68 11.46 0.57 -8.80
C ILE A 68 10.94 1.74 -9.66
N LYS A 69 9.70 2.18 -9.45
CA LYS A 69 9.14 3.34 -10.17
C LYS A 69 9.73 4.67 -9.71
N GLU A 70 10.12 4.81 -8.44
CA GLU A 70 10.90 5.99 -8.03
C GLU A 70 12.24 6.03 -8.79
N ALA A 71 12.87 4.89 -9.03
CA ALA A 71 14.07 4.80 -9.87
C ALA A 71 13.83 5.13 -11.36
N ASP A 72 12.60 4.99 -11.89
CA ASP A 72 12.23 5.43 -13.26
C ASP A 72 12.42 6.95 -13.45
N SER A 73 12.33 7.72 -12.37
CA SER A 73 12.56 9.16 -12.39
C SER A 73 14.02 9.58 -12.66
N ASP A 74 14.97 8.63 -12.61
CA ASP A 74 16.42 8.85 -12.82
C ASP A 74 16.92 8.50 -14.25
N GLY A 75 16.01 8.36 -15.22
CA GLY A 75 16.35 8.25 -16.65
C GLY A 75 16.34 6.82 -17.22
N PHE A 76 15.77 5.87 -16.47
CA PHE A 76 15.59 4.47 -16.85
C PHE A 76 14.11 4.11 -16.94
N HIS A 77 13.60 3.78 -18.13
CA HIS A 77 12.19 3.39 -18.28
C HIS A 77 11.97 1.90 -18.03
N ILE A 78 11.01 1.56 -17.17
CA ILE A 78 10.56 0.17 -16.99
C ILE A 78 9.87 -0.28 -18.29
N VAL A 79 10.42 -1.32 -18.91
CA VAL A 79 9.90 -1.94 -20.13
C VAL A 79 9.08 -3.17 -19.82
N GLU A 80 9.52 -3.95 -18.83
CA GLU A 80 8.90 -5.20 -18.42
C GLU A 80 9.06 -5.39 -16.92
N LEU A 81 8.05 -5.99 -16.31
CA LEU A 81 7.95 -6.24 -14.88
C LEU A 81 7.12 -7.51 -14.69
N ASP A 82 7.77 -8.59 -14.29
CA ASP A 82 7.17 -9.90 -14.09
C ASP A 82 7.92 -10.67 -12.98
N MET A 83 7.42 -11.85 -12.61
CA MET A 83 8.16 -12.74 -11.72
C MET A 83 9.30 -13.39 -12.47
N ASP A 84 10.42 -13.61 -11.77
CA ASP A 84 11.53 -14.34 -12.35
C ASP A 84 11.22 -15.85 -12.41
N ASP A 85 11.05 -16.38 -13.63
CA ASP A 85 10.83 -17.81 -13.85
C ASP A 85 12.06 -18.67 -13.44
N GLU A 86 13.24 -18.06 -13.34
CA GLU A 86 14.49 -18.74 -12.97
C GLU A 86 14.76 -18.67 -11.44
N GLU A 87 14.29 -17.61 -10.76
CA GLU A 87 14.50 -17.37 -9.33
C GLU A 87 13.17 -17.16 -8.58
N SER A 88 12.71 -18.20 -7.87
CA SER A 88 11.46 -18.19 -7.11
C SER A 88 11.43 -17.06 -6.08
N GLY A 89 10.35 -16.27 -6.09
CA GLY A 89 10.17 -15.15 -5.16
C GLY A 89 10.90 -13.87 -5.58
N HIS A 90 11.61 -13.87 -6.71
CA HIS A 90 12.24 -12.67 -7.24
C HIS A 90 11.36 -11.97 -8.29
N LEU A 91 11.44 -10.65 -8.31
CA LEU A 91 10.81 -9.79 -9.30
C LEU A 91 11.83 -9.48 -10.40
N ARG A 92 11.54 -9.89 -11.64
CA ARG A 92 12.32 -9.53 -12.81
C ARG A 92 11.88 -8.15 -13.30
N VAL A 93 12.86 -7.26 -13.42
CA VAL A 93 12.67 -5.87 -13.85
C VAL A 93 13.54 -5.62 -15.06
N VAL A 94 12.94 -5.24 -16.19
CA VAL A 94 13.69 -4.80 -17.37
C VAL A 94 13.61 -3.29 -17.49
N LEU A 95 14.74 -2.62 -17.28
CA LEU A 95 14.91 -1.18 -17.39
C LEU A 95 15.59 -0.83 -18.72
N LYS A 96 15.19 0.29 -19.34
CA LYS A 96 15.82 0.83 -20.54
C LYS A 96 16.35 2.23 -20.28
N ALA A 97 17.66 2.39 -20.43
CA ALA A 97 18.30 3.69 -20.28
C ALA A 97 17.92 4.61 -21.45
N THR A 98 17.28 5.74 -21.14
CA THR A 98 16.78 6.70 -22.13
C THR A 98 17.91 7.26 -22.99
N LYS A 99 19.07 7.48 -22.38
CA LYS A 99 20.23 8.13 -23.00
C LYS A 99 21.09 7.17 -23.82
N TYR A 100 21.17 5.90 -23.43
CA TYR A 100 22.16 4.95 -23.96
C TYR A 100 21.55 3.90 -24.89
N LYS A 101 20.21 3.80 -24.98
CA LYS A 101 19.49 2.75 -25.71
C LYS A 101 19.85 1.32 -25.25
N GLU A 102 20.45 1.20 -24.07
CA GLU A 102 20.79 -0.07 -23.45
C GLU A 102 19.65 -0.54 -22.55
N GLN A 103 19.54 -1.85 -22.38
CA GLN A 103 18.60 -2.49 -21.46
C GLN A 103 19.39 -3.15 -20.33
N LEU A 104 18.82 -3.07 -19.13
CA LEU A 104 19.32 -3.68 -17.92
C LEU A 104 18.21 -4.57 -17.37
N THR A 105 18.50 -5.85 -17.17
CA THR A 105 17.59 -6.79 -16.50
C THR A 105 18.10 -7.01 -15.09
N LEU A 106 17.22 -6.85 -14.11
CA LEU A 106 17.48 -7.08 -12.70
C LEU A 106 16.54 -8.18 -12.20
N SER A 107 17.05 -9.05 -11.33
CA SER A 107 16.25 -9.98 -10.53
C SER A 107 16.37 -9.54 -9.09
N LEU A 108 15.24 -9.22 -8.44
CA LEU A 108 15.18 -8.61 -7.12
C LEU A 108 14.41 -9.51 -6.15
N ASP A 109 15.04 -9.93 -5.06
CA ASP A 109 14.37 -10.69 -4.01
C ASP A 109 13.28 -9.83 -3.34
N VAL A 110 12.02 -10.29 -3.41
CA VAL A 110 10.88 -9.59 -2.80
C VAL A 110 10.98 -9.62 -1.27
N GLU A 111 11.64 -10.60 -0.66
CA GLU A 111 11.80 -10.68 0.79
C GLU A 111 12.76 -9.62 1.35
N ASP A 112 13.65 -9.04 0.53
CA ASP A 112 14.50 -7.95 0.98
C ASP A 112 13.70 -6.69 1.35
N PHE A 113 12.45 -6.60 0.88
CA PHE A 113 11.50 -5.54 1.23
C PHE A 113 10.68 -5.86 2.51
N LEU A 114 10.76 -7.08 3.07
CA LEU A 114 10.04 -7.51 4.29
C LEU A 114 10.70 -7.09 5.62
N LYS A 115 11.98 -6.66 5.64
CA LYS A 115 12.78 -6.45 6.86
C LYS A 115 12.33 -5.30 7.80
N MET A 116 11.09 -4.86 7.74
CA MET A 116 10.51 -3.78 8.55
C MET A 116 9.35 -4.25 9.46
N SER A 117 9.46 -5.39 10.16
CA SER A 117 8.42 -5.80 11.11
C SER A 117 8.43 -4.91 12.37
N TYR A 118 7.28 -4.32 12.68
CA TYR A 118 7.09 -3.41 13.81
C TYR A 118 6.13 -3.99 14.86
N THR A 119 6.45 -3.80 16.15
CA THR A 119 5.53 -4.17 17.25
C THR A 119 4.78 -2.94 17.76
N ILE A 120 3.45 -2.98 17.74
CA ILE A 120 2.60 -1.89 18.26
C ILE A 120 2.61 -1.92 19.79
N GLY A 121 3.06 -0.81 20.39
CA GLY A 121 3.10 -0.57 21.83
C GLY A 121 1.75 -0.14 22.41
N PRO A 122 1.61 -0.14 23.75
CA PRO A 122 0.38 0.27 24.41
C PRO A 122 0.06 1.73 24.12
N ALA A 123 -1.22 2.03 23.87
CA ALA A 123 -1.71 3.38 23.60
C ALA A 123 -1.31 4.35 24.73
N GLN A 124 -0.54 5.38 24.40
CA GLN A 124 -0.29 6.49 25.33
C GLN A 124 -1.54 7.38 25.41
N LYS A 125 -1.64 8.21 26.47
CA LYS A 125 -2.70 9.21 26.59
C LYS A 125 -2.67 10.14 25.39
N LEU A 126 -3.64 9.98 24.49
CA LEU A 126 -3.84 10.85 23.34
C LEU A 126 -4.19 12.27 23.81
N ASP A 127 -3.58 13.26 23.19
CA ASP A 127 -4.09 14.63 23.23
C ASP A 127 -5.52 14.66 22.68
N ALA A 128 -6.39 15.44 23.30
CA ALA A 128 -7.83 15.43 23.05
C ALA A 128 -8.23 15.99 21.66
N GLU A 129 -7.31 16.63 20.94
CA GLU A 129 -7.55 17.15 19.59
C GLU A 129 -7.10 16.15 18.52
N LYS A 130 -8.05 15.72 17.68
CA LYS A 130 -7.76 14.88 16.51
C LYS A 130 -6.93 15.69 15.52
N LYS A 131 -5.71 15.22 15.25
CA LYS A 131 -4.82 15.84 14.26
C LYS A 131 -5.36 15.61 12.85
N GLU A 132 -5.37 16.65 12.02
CA GLU A 132 -5.65 16.51 10.58
C GLU A 132 -4.48 15.81 9.88
N VAL A 133 -4.80 14.89 8.96
CA VAL A 133 -3.82 14.17 8.14
C VAL A 133 -4.07 14.48 6.67
N HIS A 134 -2.99 14.85 5.96
CA HIS A 134 -3.02 15.19 4.54
C HIS A 134 -2.12 14.24 3.75
N SER A 135 -2.69 13.60 2.73
CA SER A 135 -1.94 12.89 1.70
C SER A 135 -1.77 13.83 0.51
N ILE A 136 -0.53 14.28 0.27
CA ILE A 136 -0.19 15.19 -0.82
C ILE A 136 0.45 14.44 -2.00
N PRO A 137 0.19 14.81 -3.26
CA PRO A 137 0.65 14.10 -4.45
C PRO A 137 2.12 14.43 -4.81
N CYS A 138 3.00 14.46 -3.81
CA CYS A 138 4.43 14.67 -3.97
C CYS A 138 5.22 14.15 -2.77
N SER A 139 6.46 13.74 -3.00
CA SER A 139 7.38 13.38 -1.93
C SER A 139 8.03 14.62 -1.32
N VAL A 140 8.00 14.73 0.01
CA VAL A 140 8.69 15.77 0.78
C VAL A 140 9.78 15.09 1.60
N GLN A 141 11.04 15.35 1.26
CA GLN A 141 12.20 14.73 1.94
C GLN A 141 12.33 15.11 3.42
N TYR A 142 11.83 16.28 3.80
CA TYR A 142 11.89 16.75 5.17
C TYR A 142 10.73 16.17 6.00
N THR A 143 11.06 15.43 7.05
CA THR A 143 10.11 14.69 7.92
C THR A 143 9.90 15.33 9.29
N GLY A 144 10.38 16.56 9.49
CA GLY A 144 10.26 17.30 10.75
C GLY A 144 9.00 18.18 10.85
N PRO A 145 8.86 18.95 11.95
CA PRO A 145 7.75 19.87 12.14
C PRO A 145 7.65 20.91 11.01
N ALA A 146 6.42 21.19 10.57
CA ALA A 146 6.12 22.19 9.55
C ALA A 146 4.92 23.04 9.95
N GLU A 147 5.00 24.33 9.60
CA GLU A 147 3.94 25.32 9.86
C GLU A 147 2.81 25.19 8.82
N VAL A 148 2.05 24.09 8.89
CA VAL A 148 1.03 23.75 7.89
C VAL A 148 -0.11 24.77 7.89
N SER A 149 -0.67 25.11 9.05
CA SER A 149 -1.85 25.98 9.16
C SER A 149 -1.63 27.39 8.62
N SER A 150 -0.39 27.89 8.63
CA SER A 150 -0.05 29.23 8.13
C SER A 150 0.35 29.26 6.66
N ASN A 151 0.80 28.13 6.10
CA ASN A 151 1.34 28.08 4.73
C ASN A 151 0.47 27.30 3.74
N PHE A 152 -0.33 26.34 4.22
CA PHE A 152 -1.19 25.52 3.38
C PHE A 152 -2.62 26.06 3.43
N ILE A 153 -2.87 27.07 2.60
CA ILE A 153 -4.16 27.73 2.47
C ILE A 153 -5.09 26.87 1.61
N ARG A 154 -6.33 26.70 2.06
CA ARG A 154 -7.36 25.88 1.45
C ARG A 154 -8.65 26.68 1.32
N GLU A 155 -9.41 26.40 0.27
CA GLU A 155 -10.72 26.99 0.01
C GLU A 155 -11.73 25.87 -0.25
N GLN A 156 -12.88 25.90 0.43
CA GLN A 156 -13.97 24.98 0.13
C GLN A 156 -14.55 25.29 -1.25
N ILE A 157 -14.82 24.27 -2.06
CA ILE A 157 -15.58 24.47 -3.30
C ILE A 157 -17.06 24.58 -2.94
N ASP A 158 -17.70 25.68 -3.33
CA ASP A 158 -19.12 25.93 -3.06
C ASP A 158 -20.01 24.78 -3.58
N GLY A 159 -20.76 24.16 -2.68
CA GLY A 159 -21.71 23.09 -3.01
C GLY A 159 -21.07 21.70 -3.16
N GLU A 160 -19.76 21.55 -2.94
CA GLU A 160 -19.06 20.27 -3.02
C GLU A 160 -18.36 19.93 -1.70
N SER A 161 -18.15 18.64 -1.43
CA SER A 161 -17.33 18.17 -0.31
C SER A 161 -15.83 18.34 -0.56
N ALA A 162 -15.44 18.75 -1.78
CA ALA A 162 -14.07 18.93 -2.19
C ALA A 162 -13.54 20.34 -1.85
N GLU A 163 -12.23 20.42 -1.66
CA GLU A 163 -11.50 21.65 -1.38
C GLU A 163 -10.43 21.89 -2.45
N ARG A 164 -10.06 23.16 -2.64
CA ARG A 164 -8.91 23.56 -3.44
C ARG A 164 -7.80 24.04 -2.53
N GLY A 165 -6.58 23.69 -2.90
CA GLY A 165 -5.37 24.12 -2.21
C GLY A 165 -4.26 24.40 -3.19
N MET A 166 -3.17 24.96 -2.70
CA MET A 166 -1.95 25.15 -3.48
C MET A 166 -0.75 24.68 -2.68
N PHE A 167 0.11 23.89 -3.32
CA PHE A 167 1.39 23.50 -2.73
C PHE A 167 2.51 23.78 -3.73
N ARG A 168 3.51 24.55 -3.30
CA ARG A 168 4.67 24.94 -4.13
C ARG A 168 4.28 25.57 -5.48
N GLY A 169 3.22 26.38 -5.49
CA GLY A 169 2.74 27.07 -6.69
C GLY A 169 1.92 26.21 -7.66
N ARG A 170 1.62 24.96 -7.30
CA ARG A 170 0.75 24.06 -8.07
C ARG A 170 -0.59 23.93 -7.37
N GLY A 171 -1.67 24.08 -8.12
CA GLY A 171 -3.04 23.93 -7.62
C GLY A 171 -3.42 22.46 -7.49
N MET A 172 -4.14 22.13 -6.43
CA MET A 172 -4.63 20.79 -6.15
C MET A 172 -6.08 20.83 -5.68
N GLU A 173 -6.80 19.74 -5.93
CA GLU A 173 -8.11 19.50 -5.36
C GLU A 173 -8.01 18.34 -4.38
N GLY A 174 -8.72 18.42 -3.26
CA GLY A 174 -8.69 17.40 -2.21
C GLY A 174 -10.07 17.06 -1.71
N ALA A 175 -10.24 15.82 -1.27
CA ALA A 175 -11.45 15.34 -0.62
C ALA A 175 -11.09 14.48 0.59
N GLU A 176 -12.06 14.30 1.48
CA GLU A 176 -11.91 13.41 2.62
C GLU A 176 -12.10 11.97 2.20
N TRP A 177 -11.12 11.14 2.54
CA TRP A 177 -11.23 9.69 2.51
C TRP A 177 -11.43 9.19 3.93
N LYS A 178 -12.48 8.39 4.13
CA LYS A 178 -12.80 7.74 5.40
C LYS A 178 -12.45 6.26 5.31
N ALA A 179 -12.00 5.69 6.43
CA ALA A 179 -11.80 4.26 6.50
C ALA A 179 -13.12 3.52 6.21
N PRO A 180 -13.06 2.35 5.54
CA PRO A 180 -14.22 1.49 5.37
C PRO A 180 -14.83 1.10 6.72
N GLU A 181 -16.11 0.72 6.71
CA GLU A 181 -16.81 0.26 7.91
C GLU A 181 -16.04 -0.87 8.59
N GLY A 182 -15.87 -0.77 9.92
CA GLY A 182 -15.10 -1.71 10.72
C GLY A 182 -13.60 -1.42 10.83
N TYR A 183 -13.08 -0.40 10.13
CA TYR A 183 -11.67 -0.01 10.18
C TYR A 183 -11.45 1.36 10.83
N GLU A 184 -10.29 1.54 11.47
CA GLU A 184 -9.88 2.79 12.12
C GLU A 184 -8.50 3.24 11.62
N ILE A 185 -8.33 4.56 11.44
CA ILE A 185 -7.06 5.16 11.03
C ILE A 185 -6.22 5.46 12.25
N HIS A 186 -4.95 5.08 12.21
CA HIS A 186 -3.99 5.31 13.29
C HIS A 186 -2.71 5.93 12.74
N VAL A 187 -2.24 7.01 13.37
CA VAL A 187 -0.88 7.54 13.14
C VAL A 187 0.03 6.96 14.21
N LEU A 188 1.10 6.31 13.78
CA LEU A 188 2.04 5.60 14.64
C LEU A 188 3.37 6.34 14.70
N LYS A 189 4.00 6.33 15.87
CA LYS A 189 5.32 6.90 16.08
C LYS A 189 6.28 5.86 16.62
N GLU A 190 7.39 5.70 15.93
CA GLU A 190 8.48 4.83 16.37
C GLU A 190 9.16 5.37 17.63
N ARG A 191 9.45 4.46 18.55
CA ARG A 191 10.35 4.67 19.68
C ARG A 191 11.22 3.44 19.93
N LYS A 192 12.35 3.67 20.58
CA LYS A 192 13.20 2.58 21.08
C LYS A 192 12.54 1.93 22.30
N GLY A 193 12.13 0.69 22.15
CA GLY A 193 11.66 -0.16 23.23
C GLY A 193 12.77 -1.06 23.80
N PRO A 194 12.48 -1.78 24.89
CA PRO A 194 13.45 -2.68 25.53
C PRO A 194 13.82 -3.90 24.69
N LYS A 195 13.03 -4.25 23.66
CA LYS A 195 13.25 -5.41 22.77
C LYS A 195 13.40 -5.04 21.30
N GLY A 196 13.52 -3.76 20.95
CA GLY A 196 13.53 -3.29 19.56
C GLY A 196 12.66 -2.06 19.34
N VAL A 197 12.30 -1.79 18.09
CA VAL A 197 11.40 -0.67 17.73
C VAL A 197 10.00 -0.98 18.25
N MET A 198 9.38 -0.01 18.91
CA MET A 198 7.97 -0.05 19.31
C MET A 198 7.24 1.12 18.65
N LEU A 199 5.99 0.88 18.25
CA LEU A 199 5.12 1.90 17.66
C LEU A 199 4.09 2.36 18.69
N ASP A 200 4.12 3.63 19.07
CA ASP A 200 3.06 4.20 19.90
C ASP A 200 2.00 4.88 19.01
N ILE A 201 0.74 4.77 19.39
CA ILE A 201 -0.35 5.52 18.72
C ILE A 201 -0.24 7.00 19.08
N GLU A 202 -0.01 7.84 18.08
CA GLU A 202 0.07 9.29 18.21
C GLU A 202 -1.29 9.97 17.98
N SER A 203 -2.06 9.52 16.99
CA SER A 203 -3.39 10.05 16.71
C SER A 203 -4.33 9.03 16.08
N ARG A 204 -5.64 9.31 16.18
CA ARG A 204 -6.73 8.54 15.57
C ARG A 204 -7.65 9.47 14.76
N PRO A 205 -7.24 9.88 13.55
CA PRO A 205 -8.05 10.74 12.71
C PRO A 205 -9.28 9.98 12.18
N ASP A 206 -10.39 10.69 11.98
CA ASP A 206 -11.61 10.09 11.40
C ASP A 206 -11.52 9.96 9.87
N ALA A 207 -10.64 10.74 9.25
CA ALA A 207 -10.47 10.80 7.81
C ALA A 207 -9.04 11.24 7.46
N ILE A 208 -8.59 10.90 6.25
CA ILE A 208 -7.40 11.45 5.61
C ILE A 208 -7.87 12.35 4.48
N ARG A 209 -7.34 13.58 4.40
CA ARG A 209 -7.59 14.45 3.26
C ARG A 209 -6.61 14.14 2.14
N VAL A 210 -7.13 13.68 1.02
CA VAL A 210 -6.34 13.20 -0.12
C VAL A 210 -6.36 14.26 -1.21
N TRP A 211 -5.18 14.71 -1.63
CA TRP A 211 -5.01 15.73 -2.65
C TRP A 211 -4.55 15.13 -3.98
N GLN A 212 -5.04 15.66 -5.09
CA GLN A 212 -4.64 15.26 -6.44
C GLN A 212 -4.19 16.46 -7.28
N TRP A 213 -3.17 16.24 -8.11
CA TRP A 213 -2.79 17.19 -9.16
C TRP A 213 -3.73 17.07 -10.35
N ASP A 214 -4.12 18.22 -10.91
CA ASP A 214 -4.76 18.34 -12.22
C ASP A 214 -6.01 17.46 -12.42
N ARG A 215 -6.63 17.01 -11.33
CA ARG A 215 -7.79 16.11 -11.29
C ARG A 215 -8.74 16.53 -10.18
N THR A 216 -10.03 16.35 -10.42
CA THR A 216 -11.07 16.58 -9.41
C THR A 216 -11.20 15.38 -8.47
N CYS A 217 -11.49 15.67 -7.21
CA CYS A 217 -11.82 14.68 -6.19
C CYS A 217 -13.34 14.54 -5.96
N GLY A 218 -14.17 15.13 -6.84
CA GLY A 218 -15.63 15.02 -6.80
C GLY A 218 -16.15 13.57 -6.89
N GLU A 219 -17.45 13.39 -6.69
CA GLU A 219 -18.13 12.09 -6.50
C GLU A 219 -17.72 11.01 -7.53
N ASP A 220 -17.53 11.38 -8.81
CA ASP A 220 -17.15 10.46 -9.89
C ASP A 220 -15.67 10.00 -9.87
N ASN A 221 -14.81 10.62 -9.05
CA ASN A 221 -13.37 10.37 -9.02
C ASN A 221 -12.81 9.98 -7.64
N ALA A 222 -13.65 9.88 -6.60
CA ALA A 222 -13.23 9.51 -5.25
C ALA A 222 -12.56 8.12 -5.20
N ASP A 223 -13.11 7.15 -5.93
CA ASP A 223 -12.62 5.77 -6.03
C ASP A 223 -11.28 5.63 -6.79
N ARG A 224 -10.85 6.68 -7.49
CA ARG A 224 -9.62 6.68 -8.30
C ARG A 224 -8.39 7.13 -7.52
N THR A 225 -8.56 7.62 -6.30
CA THR A 225 -7.42 7.96 -5.44
C THR A 225 -6.60 6.71 -5.13
N THR A 226 -5.29 6.87 -4.92
CA THR A 226 -4.42 5.73 -4.56
C THR A 226 -4.86 5.08 -3.26
N ILE A 227 -5.27 5.88 -2.26
CA ILE A 227 -5.74 5.34 -0.98
C ILE A 227 -7.09 4.63 -1.09
N ALA A 228 -8.03 5.12 -1.92
CA ALA A 228 -9.30 4.42 -2.14
C ALA A 228 -9.08 3.06 -2.81
N ARG A 229 -8.22 3.01 -3.83
CA ARG A 229 -7.85 1.75 -4.49
C ARG A 229 -7.17 0.78 -3.52
N ALA A 230 -6.21 1.26 -2.73
CA ALA A 230 -5.55 0.43 -1.71
C ALA A 230 -6.54 -0.08 -0.66
N SER A 231 -7.52 0.73 -0.25
CA SER A 231 -8.51 0.31 0.73
C SER A 231 -9.48 -0.76 0.24
N ALA A 232 -9.63 -0.94 -1.08
CA ALA A 232 -10.42 -2.03 -1.64
C ALA A 232 -9.84 -3.41 -1.26
N TYR A 233 -8.53 -3.50 -1.02
CA TYR A 233 -7.89 -4.73 -0.55
C TYR A 233 -8.38 -5.18 0.82
N LEU A 234 -8.74 -4.25 1.70
CA LEU A 234 -9.28 -4.60 3.03
C LEU A 234 -10.55 -5.43 2.90
N ARG A 235 -11.44 -5.04 1.98
CA ARG A 235 -12.68 -5.78 1.70
C ARG A 235 -12.42 -7.16 1.08
N ILE A 236 -11.41 -7.24 0.21
CA ILE A 236 -11.00 -8.50 -0.41
C ILE A 236 -10.46 -9.44 0.66
N ALA A 237 -9.54 -8.96 1.51
CA ALA A 237 -8.96 -9.73 2.61
C ALA A 237 -10.04 -10.24 3.57
N GLN A 238 -10.99 -9.37 3.97
CA GLN A 238 -12.10 -9.78 4.82
C GLN A 238 -12.95 -10.88 4.17
N SER A 239 -13.28 -10.73 2.89
CA SER A 239 -14.08 -11.73 2.17
C SER A 239 -13.36 -13.08 2.07
N LEU A 240 -12.02 -13.07 2.02
CA LEU A 240 -11.20 -14.29 2.00
C LEU A 240 -11.08 -14.95 3.37
N ALA A 241 -11.12 -14.16 4.45
CA ALA A 241 -11.08 -14.67 5.80
C ALA A 241 -12.42 -15.30 6.24
N ASP A 242 -13.54 -14.82 5.69
CA ASP A 242 -14.90 -15.27 6.03
C ASP A 242 -15.36 -16.53 5.24
N ASP A 243 -14.72 -16.85 4.12
CA ASP A 243 -14.99 -18.04 3.27
C ASP A 243 -14.36 -19.33 3.82
#